data_AF-F7UVM8-F1
#
_entry.id   AF-F7UVM8-F1
#
_cell.length_a   1.000
_cell.length_b   1.000
_cell.length_c   1.000
_cell.angle_alpha   90.00
_cell.angle_beta   90.00
_cell.angle_gamma   90.00
#
_symmetry.space_group_name_H-M   'P 1'
#
loop_
_entity.id
_entity.type
_entity.pdbx_description
1 polymer ?
#
loop_
_entity_poly.entity_id
_entity_poly.type
_entity_poly.pdbx_seq_one_letter_code
_entity_poly.pdbx_strand_id
1 'polypeptide(L)'
;MLCWRQTNPLTILGTTFLVLTTVFMLAAFPAHAWAAPGATVTCFTTGTSLTCTVLSESGGGAQGTVALGNGTTAAIPLNTAGTVTIPATVKIVDAWEQGRTFTLSRIAAHAFDMTGGTEALERISIAGTPEIDPNAFVGLPVSVTFIVDNLTMAEQLERAGIALERIFYQENAVRYVAFGDSIAAGYALPGYDTTNPCYDGQPTPRGAFPLLVTDRLRDRFQTAQLDNEAMSGWTSKQLLDQLNRGDYNAALANADVVTITIGSNDLLMRFIEIIEDAVVNAVNAERISAGETGPGITGFPDITEGYLTTLHGKKPGIIGDIVDNVNSAIENDPQLLVACDTFKNVNQPAILARLHELAPHATIYWTTLYNPFYGTELNLEELFPALGMLYPRKDLSIDLSGAGAHYIEIMNRAFETPVGYYAVDLYGAFNNPGLTNVEIKRDVDGGLVFNVDPHPNPDGHALIGRLMNAQIDATFMSEQPNSGWASDLLAMTREPADKVKDARPPTSNGKLTAATGDQPLALTASVAAVAALALALVSGLRAKFDLLSRHLGGQRGRH
;
A
#
# COMPACT_ATOMS: atom_id res chain seq x y z
N MET A 1 -19.00 34.61 -18.66
CA MET A 1 -18.26 35.77 -19.20
C MET A 1 -17.08 35.22 -20.00
N LEU A 2 -16.84 35.36 -21.31
CA LEU A 2 -17.45 35.92 -22.53
C LEU A 2 -17.37 34.77 -23.58
N CYS A 3 -18.42 34.31 -24.29
CA CYS A 3 -19.11 34.82 -25.49
C CYS A 3 -18.30 34.93 -26.81
N TRP A 4 -18.42 33.95 -27.72
CA TRP A 4 -18.83 34.03 -29.16
C TRP A 4 -18.49 32.71 -29.91
N ARG A 5 -19.42 31.88 -30.41
CA ARG A 5 -20.36 31.91 -31.58
C ARG A 5 -19.78 31.43 -32.93
N GLN A 6 -20.34 30.29 -33.42
CA GLN A 6 -20.77 29.94 -34.81
C GLN A 6 -19.69 29.94 -35.93
N THR A 7 -19.53 28.95 -36.84
CA THR A 7 -20.46 28.12 -37.65
C THR A 7 -19.72 26.92 -38.30
N ASN A 8 -20.44 25.81 -38.54
CA ASN A 8 -20.15 24.72 -39.51
C ASN A 8 -20.73 25.07 -40.92
N PRO A 9 -20.60 24.29 -42.04
CA PRO A 9 -19.74 23.13 -42.39
C PRO A 9 -19.20 23.12 -43.87
N LEU A 10 -18.55 22.01 -44.27
CA LEU A 10 -18.55 21.33 -45.59
C LEU A 10 -17.44 21.58 -46.67
N THR A 11 -16.66 20.51 -46.88
CA THR A 11 -16.12 19.92 -48.15
C THR A 11 -15.09 20.65 -49.01
N ILE A 12 -13.96 19.98 -49.28
CA ILE A 12 -13.52 19.53 -50.63
C ILE A 12 -12.43 18.45 -50.47
N LEU A 13 -12.60 17.34 -51.20
CA LEU A 13 -11.66 16.24 -51.41
C LEU A 13 -10.47 16.65 -52.29
N GLY A 14 -9.29 16.05 -52.04
CA GLY A 14 -8.53 15.40 -53.12
C GLY A 14 -7.09 15.87 -53.35
N THR A 15 -6.16 14.91 -53.26
CA THR A 15 -4.76 14.89 -53.76
C THR A 15 -3.80 15.82 -53.01
N THR A 16 -2.71 15.35 -52.37
CA THR A 16 -1.58 14.65 -52.99
C THR A 16 -0.84 13.79 -51.94
N PHE A 17 -0.78 12.48 -52.18
CA PHE A 17 0.25 11.58 -51.64
C PHE A 17 1.59 12.00 -52.27
N LEU A 18 2.65 12.17 -51.47
CA LEU A 18 4.09 12.01 -51.80
C LEU A 18 4.99 13.06 -51.11
N VAL A 19 5.10 13.04 -49.78
CA VAL A 19 6.36 13.31 -49.05
C VAL A 19 6.28 12.54 -47.73
N LEU A 20 6.42 11.22 -47.80
CA LEU A 20 6.37 10.33 -46.63
C LEU A 20 7.61 9.44 -46.64
N THR A 21 8.81 10.04 -46.52
CA THR A 21 10.04 9.26 -46.30
C THR A 21 11.23 10.03 -45.71
N THR A 22 11.13 11.31 -45.28
CA THR A 22 12.36 12.00 -44.80
C THR A 22 12.20 13.09 -43.73
N VAL A 23 11.11 13.09 -42.94
CA VAL A 23 10.97 13.99 -41.76
C VAL A 23 10.51 13.24 -40.49
N PHE A 24 10.57 11.90 -40.47
CA PHE A 24 10.19 11.08 -39.31
C PHE A 24 11.39 10.53 -38.52
N MET A 25 12.46 11.32 -38.37
CA MET A 25 13.66 10.88 -37.64
C MET A 25 14.21 11.84 -36.58
N LEU A 26 13.61 13.00 -36.32
CA LEU A 26 13.98 13.82 -35.16
C LEU A 26 12.83 14.75 -34.75
N ALA A 27 12.35 14.55 -33.50
CA ALA A 27 11.37 15.30 -32.71
C ALA A 27 10.12 14.46 -32.42
N ALA A 28 9.81 14.03 -31.20
CA ALA A 28 10.47 14.22 -29.92
C ALA A 28 10.16 12.97 -29.09
N PHE A 29 11.18 12.20 -28.72
CA PHE A 29 11.07 11.45 -27.47
C PHE A 29 10.92 12.53 -26.39
N PRO A 30 9.85 12.56 -25.58
CA PRO A 30 9.95 13.29 -24.33
C PRO A 30 10.99 12.53 -23.52
N ALA A 31 12.24 12.97 -23.59
CA ALA A 31 13.22 12.65 -22.57
C ALA A 31 12.54 13.06 -21.25
N HIS A 32 12.14 12.08 -20.46
CA HIS A 32 11.66 12.31 -19.11
C HIS A 32 12.87 12.93 -18.39
N ALA A 33 12.83 14.25 -18.18
CA ALA A 33 13.93 14.96 -17.56
C ALA A 33 13.84 14.70 -16.06
N TRP A 34 14.40 13.57 -15.66
CA TRP A 34 14.76 13.27 -14.28
C TRP A 34 15.75 14.31 -13.75
N ALA A 35 15.97 14.30 -12.44
CA ALA A 35 17.01 15.10 -11.82
C ALA A 35 18.36 14.78 -12.50
N ALA A 36 18.79 15.65 -13.43
CA ALA A 36 19.96 15.40 -14.25
C ALA A 36 21.19 15.16 -13.37
N PRO A 37 22.20 14.38 -13.82
CA PRO A 37 23.46 14.26 -13.10
C PRO A 37 23.97 15.63 -12.61
N GLY A 38 24.22 15.74 -11.31
CA GLY A 38 24.53 16.98 -10.59
C GLY A 38 23.36 17.65 -9.87
N ALA A 39 22.12 17.20 -10.07
CA ALA A 39 20.97 17.71 -9.35
C ALA A 39 20.96 17.21 -7.90
N THR A 40 20.70 18.14 -6.98
CA THR A 40 20.50 17.84 -5.55
C THR A 40 19.02 17.58 -5.29
N VAL A 41 18.73 16.44 -4.67
CA VAL A 41 17.38 15.96 -4.39
C VAL A 41 17.26 15.54 -2.92
N THR A 42 16.05 15.63 -2.37
CA THR A 42 15.77 15.05 -1.06
C THR A 42 15.47 13.56 -1.25
N CYS A 43 16.27 12.73 -0.59
CA CYS A 43 16.10 11.28 -0.50
C CYS A 43 15.32 10.94 0.76
N PHE A 44 14.34 10.06 0.61
CA PHE A 44 13.50 9.62 1.72
C PHE A 44 14.01 8.29 2.25
N THR A 45 14.27 8.25 3.55
CA THR A 45 14.61 7.05 4.30
C THR A 45 13.79 7.03 5.58
N THR A 46 13.73 5.89 6.27
CA THR A 46 12.93 5.72 7.49
C THR A 46 13.31 6.77 8.56
N GLY A 47 12.48 7.80 8.71
CA GLY A 47 12.53 8.76 9.81
C GLY A 47 13.49 9.95 9.68
N THR A 48 14.28 10.10 8.61
CA THR A 48 15.14 11.29 8.40
C THR A 48 15.24 11.68 6.93
N SER A 49 15.02 12.97 6.62
CA SER A 49 15.24 13.52 5.29
C SER A 49 16.73 13.63 4.99
N LEU A 50 17.20 12.95 3.94
CA LEU A 50 18.57 13.03 3.47
C LEU A 50 18.63 13.89 2.21
N THR A 51 19.73 14.59 2.00
CA THR A 51 19.99 15.28 0.73
C THR A 51 20.99 14.48 -0.08
N CYS A 52 20.67 14.13 -1.32
CA CYS A 52 21.58 13.41 -2.23
C CYS A 52 21.82 14.20 -3.52
N THR A 53 22.93 13.90 -4.19
CA THR A 53 23.24 14.38 -5.54
C THR A 53 23.23 13.21 -6.51
N VAL A 54 22.47 13.33 -7.61
CA VAL A 54 22.45 12.32 -8.67
C VAL A 54 23.79 12.31 -9.40
N LEU A 55 24.44 11.15 -9.49
CA LEU A 55 25.75 11.00 -10.14
C LEU A 55 25.65 10.38 -11.53
N SER A 56 24.81 9.36 -11.69
CA SER A 56 24.60 8.67 -12.95
C SER A 56 23.16 8.17 -13.06
N GLU A 57 22.70 7.92 -14.27
CA GLU A 57 21.46 7.21 -14.56
C GLU A 57 21.74 6.02 -15.46
N SER A 58 21.19 4.85 -15.13
CA SER A 58 21.25 3.63 -15.95
C SER A 58 19.86 3.28 -16.47
N GLY A 59 19.76 3.00 -17.77
CA GLY A 59 18.54 2.50 -18.39
C GLY A 59 18.28 1.05 -18.02
N GLY A 60 17.50 0.82 -16.95
CA GLY A 60 16.92 -0.47 -16.55
C GLY A 60 17.54 -1.07 -15.28
N GLY A 61 16.73 -1.18 -14.22
CA GLY A 61 17.04 -1.98 -13.02
C GLY A 61 18.15 -1.45 -12.11
N ALA A 62 17.79 -0.73 -11.05
CA ALA A 62 18.64 0.23 -10.31
C ALA A 62 19.02 1.40 -11.22
N GLN A 63 18.31 2.51 -11.10
CA GLN A 63 18.22 3.52 -12.16
C GLN A 63 19.36 4.55 -12.14
N GLY A 64 20.45 4.28 -11.42
CA GLY A 64 21.61 5.15 -11.35
C GLY A 64 22.35 5.08 -10.01
N THR A 65 23.30 5.99 -9.82
CA THR A 65 24.00 6.17 -8.54
C THR A 65 23.84 7.57 -8.00
N VAL A 66 23.89 7.71 -6.68
CA VAL A 66 23.85 9.00 -5.97
C VAL A 66 25.01 9.14 -4.97
N ALA A 67 25.35 10.38 -4.66
CA ALA A 67 26.14 10.74 -3.49
C ALA A 67 25.25 11.29 -2.38
N LEU A 68 25.47 10.90 -1.12
CA LEU A 68 24.91 11.59 0.04
C LEU A 68 25.59 12.95 0.20
N GLY A 69 24.81 14.02 0.15
CA GLY A 69 25.28 15.41 0.17
C GLY A 69 25.65 15.95 -1.21
N ASN A 70 25.90 17.26 -1.25
CA ASN A 70 26.35 17.98 -2.45
C ASN A 70 27.83 18.39 -2.39
N GLY A 71 28.54 18.01 -1.31
CA GLY A 71 29.94 18.35 -1.10
C GLY A 71 30.19 19.69 -0.39
N THR A 72 29.15 20.46 -0.07
CA THR A 72 29.29 21.82 0.50
C THR A 72 28.42 22.06 1.73
N THR A 73 27.27 21.40 1.85
CA THR A 73 26.33 21.54 2.96
C THR A 73 26.02 20.19 3.58
N ALA A 74 25.62 20.21 4.86
CA ALA A 74 25.11 19.04 5.56
C ALA A 74 24.03 18.32 4.75
N ALA A 75 24.19 17.02 4.59
CA ALA A 75 23.22 16.15 3.93
C ALA A 75 22.05 15.80 4.86
N ILE A 76 22.24 15.96 6.16
CA ILE A 76 21.23 15.75 7.20
C ILE A 76 20.85 17.08 7.87
N PRO A 77 19.61 17.22 8.38
CA PRO A 77 19.21 18.40 9.14
C PRO A 77 20.09 18.60 10.38
N LEU A 78 20.48 19.85 10.65
CA LEU A 78 21.39 20.22 11.76
C LEU A 78 20.90 19.81 13.16
N ASN A 79 19.59 19.62 13.34
CA ASN A 79 18.99 19.24 14.63
C ASN A 79 18.49 17.79 14.63
N THR A 80 19.15 16.92 13.88
CA THR A 80 18.83 15.48 13.89
C THR A 80 19.34 14.84 15.18
N ALA A 81 18.44 14.24 15.96
CA ALA A 81 18.75 13.56 17.22
C ALA A 81 18.74 12.03 17.07
N GLY A 82 19.51 11.34 17.93
CA GLY A 82 19.44 9.88 18.03
C GLY A 82 20.23 9.15 16.93
N THR A 83 19.59 8.20 16.24
CA THR A 83 20.24 7.37 15.20
C THR A 83 19.79 7.78 13.80
N VAL A 84 20.75 8.07 12.92
CA VAL A 84 20.52 8.26 11.47
C VAL A 84 20.89 7.00 10.72
N THR A 85 20.04 6.55 9.80
CA THR A 85 20.31 5.40 8.93
C THR A 85 20.60 5.85 7.51
N ILE A 86 21.75 5.45 6.98
CA ILE A 86 22.19 5.63 5.60
C ILE A 86 22.00 4.29 4.88
N PRO A 87 20.99 4.14 4.02
CA PRO A 87 20.75 2.89 3.31
C PRO A 87 21.73 2.69 2.13
N ALA A 88 21.87 1.45 1.67
CA ALA A 88 22.66 1.14 0.47
C ALA A 88 22.00 1.67 -0.82
N THR A 89 20.70 1.91 -0.78
CA THR A 89 19.89 2.45 -1.87
C THR A 89 18.96 3.53 -1.35
N VAL A 90 18.66 4.52 -2.18
CA VAL A 90 17.70 5.59 -1.86
C VAL A 90 16.66 5.70 -2.95
N LYS A 91 15.44 6.04 -2.56
CA LYS A 91 14.35 6.33 -3.51
C LYS A 91 14.36 7.83 -3.80
N ILE A 92 14.52 8.19 -5.08
CA ILE A 92 14.31 9.54 -5.59
C ILE A 92 13.00 9.51 -6.37
N VAL A 93 12.08 10.38 -5.98
CA VAL A 93 10.79 10.52 -6.65
C VAL A 93 10.82 11.82 -7.44
N ASP A 94 10.49 11.77 -8.73
CA ASP A 94 10.33 12.97 -9.54
C ASP A 94 8.93 13.59 -9.35
N ALA A 95 8.72 14.77 -9.95
CA ALA A 95 7.45 15.49 -9.86
C ALA A 95 6.26 14.77 -10.54
N TRP A 96 6.50 13.62 -11.17
CA TRP A 96 5.54 12.85 -11.96
C TRP A 96 5.38 11.40 -11.44
N GLU A 97 5.67 11.20 -10.15
CA GLU A 97 5.16 10.08 -9.37
C GLU A 97 5.78 8.71 -9.70
N GLN A 98 6.94 8.68 -10.36
CA GLN A 98 7.73 7.45 -10.53
C GLN A 98 8.90 7.46 -9.54
N GLY A 99 8.76 6.74 -8.44
CA GLY A 99 9.84 6.54 -7.48
C GLY A 99 10.91 5.62 -8.05
N ARG A 100 12.13 6.14 -8.17
CA ARG A 100 13.28 5.41 -8.70
C ARG A 100 14.27 5.08 -7.59
N THR A 101 14.72 3.85 -7.55
CA THR A 101 15.72 3.43 -6.56
C THR A 101 17.12 3.56 -7.15
N PHE A 102 17.96 4.35 -6.48
CA PHE A 102 19.35 4.63 -6.81
C PHE A 102 20.28 3.97 -5.80
N THR A 103 21.41 3.46 -6.25
CA THR A 103 22.46 3.00 -5.34
C THR A 103 23.18 4.19 -4.73
N LEU A 104 23.30 4.22 -3.40
CA LEU A 104 24.11 5.20 -2.71
C LEU A 104 25.57 4.77 -2.84
N SER A 105 26.30 5.39 -3.77
CA SER A 105 27.66 4.96 -4.11
C SER A 105 28.73 5.79 -3.43
N ARG A 106 28.38 6.97 -2.88
CA ARG A 106 29.35 7.88 -2.25
C ARG A 106 28.73 8.67 -1.09
N ILE A 107 29.55 9.02 -0.10
CA ILE A 107 29.28 10.05 0.91
C ILE A 107 30.16 11.25 0.57
N ALA A 108 29.56 12.39 0.22
CA ALA A 108 30.27 13.59 -0.19
C ALA A 108 30.85 14.37 1.01
N ALA A 109 31.76 15.31 0.72
CA ALA A 109 32.30 16.22 1.72
C ALA A 109 31.19 16.97 2.48
N HIS A 110 31.41 17.24 3.76
CA HIS A 110 30.47 17.96 4.65
C HIS A 110 29.09 17.32 4.81
N ALA A 111 28.88 16.07 4.38
CA ALA A 111 27.58 15.40 4.49
C ALA A 111 27.06 15.35 5.94
N PHE A 112 27.95 15.32 6.93
CA PHE A 112 27.61 15.26 8.35
C PHE A 112 28.13 16.46 9.15
N ASP A 113 28.26 17.62 8.52
CA ASP A 113 28.66 18.83 9.23
C ASP A 113 27.52 19.33 10.13
N MET A 114 27.62 19.04 11.44
CA MET A 114 26.63 19.40 12.45
C MET A 114 26.97 20.70 13.17
N THR A 115 27.89 21.50 12.63
CA THR A 115 28.31 22.75 13.25
C THR A 115 27.12 23.69 13.41
N GLY A 116 26.77 24.04 14.65
CA GLY A 116 25.65 24.94 14.97
C GLY A 116 24.31 24.25 15.26
N GLY A 117 24.24 22.92 15.23
CA GLY A 117 23.08 22.16 15.71
C GLY A 117 22.95 22.16 17.25
N THR A 118 21.72 22.01 17.75
CA THR A 118 21.43 22.00 19.20
C THR A 118 21.06 20.62 19.76
N GLU A 119 20.84 19.64 18.89
CA GLU A 119 20.44 18.27 19.25
C GLU A 119 21.62 17.29 19.14
N ALA A 120 21.60 16.24 19.96
CA ALA A 120 22.67 15.24 19.99
C ALA A 120 22.40 14.10 19.01
N LEU A 121 23.05 14.15 17.84
CA LEU A 121 23.22 12.95 17.02
C LEU A 121 24.08 11.95 17.80
N GLU A 122 23.55 10.77 18.07
CA GLU A 122 24.22 9.75 18.87
C GLU A 122 24.91 8.70 17.98
N ARG A 123 24.28 8.37 16.85
CA ARG A 123 24.69 7.23 16.03
C ARG A 123 24.39 7.42 14.54
N ILE A 124 25.29 6.92 13.70
CA ILE A 124 25.10 6.81 12.25
C ILE A 124 25.19 5.33 11.87
N SER A 125 24.12 4.74 11.35
CA SER A 125 24.12 3.41 10.77
C SER A 125 24.36 3.52 9.26
N ILE A 126 25.38 2.88 8.71
CA ILE A 126 25.68 2.88 7.28
C ILE A 126 25.53 1.47 6.73
N ALA A 127 24.68 1.33 5.72
CA ALA A 127 24.51 0.11 4.97
C ALA A 127 25.33 0.12 3.67
N GLY A 128 25.85 -1.05 3.29
CA GLY A 128 26.64 -1.22 2.08
C GLY A 128 28.03 -0.60 2.20
N THR A 129 28.64 -0.27 1.06
CA THR A 129 30.03 0.20 0.99
C THR A 129 30.18 1.45 0.12
N PRO A 130 29.43 2.54 0.38
CA PRO A 130 29.63 3.78 -0.37
C PRO A 130 31.04 4.33 -0.16
N GLU A 131 31.64 4.89 -1.21
CA GLU A 131 32.93 5.56 -1.10
C GLU A 131 32.84 6.79 -0.18
N ILE A 132 33.77 6.95 0.74
CA ILE A 132 33.80 8.08 1.66
C ILE A 132 34.71 9.19 1.15
N ASP A 133 34.17 10.40 1.00
CA ASP A 133 35.01 11.60 0.84
C ASP A 133 35.79 11.87 2.14
N PRO A 134 37.09 12.19 2.09
CA PRO A 134 37.91 12.46 3.28
C PRO A 134 37.33 13.54 4.20
N ASN A 135 36.54 14.47 3.67
CA ASN A 135 35.91 15.55 4.43
C ASN A 135 34.43 15.29 4.77
N ALA A 136 33.93 14.07 4.57
CA ALA A 136 32.51 13.73 4.80
C ALA A 136 32.01 14.01 6.22
N PHE A 137 32.89 13.84 7.22
CA PHE A 137 32.57 13.94 8.64
C PHE A 137 33.18 15.16 9.33
N VAL A 138 33.65 16.15 8.57
CA VAL A 138 34.08 17.44 9.13
C VAL A 138 32.90 18.08 9.85
N GLY A 139 33.10 18.50 11.11
CA GLY A 139 32.03 19.07 11.94
C GLY A 139 31.15 18.04 12.68
N LEU A 140 31.41 16.73 12.52
CA LEU A 140 30.70 15.69 13.26
C LEU A 140 31.20 15.60 14.71
N PRO A 141 30.31 15.61 15.73
CA PRO A 141 30.70 15.41 17.12
C PRO A 141 31.48 14.11 17.34
N VAL A 142 32.53 14.18 18.16
CA VAL A 142 33.36 13.01 18.50
C VAL A 142 32.61 11.94 19.29
N SER A 143 31.49 12.28 19.91
CA SER A 143 30.61 11.35 20.63
C SER A 143 29.78 10.46 19.71
N VAL A 144 29.65 10.78 18.42
CA VAL A 144 28.82 10.02 17.49
C VAL A 144 29.48 8.67 17.20
N THR A 145 28.70 7.60 17.30
CA THR A 145 29.12 6.22 16.99
C THR A 145 28.62 5.77 15.62
N PHE A 146 29.27 4.78 15.01
CA PHE A 146 28.94 4.23 13.71
C PHE A 146 28.51 2.77 13.86
N ILE A 147 27.44 2.39 13.19
CA ILE A 147 27.09 0.98 12.96
C ILE A 147 27.30 0.68 11.47
N VAL A 148 27.97 -0.41 11.15
CA VAL A 148 28.19 -0.85 9.77
C VAL A 148 27.82 -2.31 9.58
N ASP A 149 27.24 -2.64 8.43
CA ASP A 149 26.90 -4.01 8.04
C ASP A 149 28.01 -4.74 7.27
N ASN A 150 29.10 -4.02 6.95
CA ASN A 150 30.17 -4.51 6.11
C ASN A 150 31.55 -4.16 6.69
N LEU A 151 32.45 -5.15 6.79
CA LEU A 151 33.82 -4.94 7.28
C LEU A 151 34.64 -3.99 6.39
N THR A 152 34.42 -4.01 5.08
CA THR A 152 35.03 -3.04 4.14
C THR A 152 34.56 -1.61 4.45
N MET A 153 33.34 -1.42 4.92
CA MET A 153 32.86 -0.10 5.33
C MET A 153 33.53 0.36 6.63
N ALA A 154 33.78 -0.54 7.58
CA ALA A 154 34.55 -0.24 8.79
C ALA A 154 35.96 0.26 8.44
N GLU A 155 36.66 -0.42 7.52
CA GLU A 155 37.99 0.01 7.04
C GLU A 155 37.96 1.39 6.37
N GLN A 156 36.90 1.70 5.61
CA GLN A 156 36.76 3.01 4.97
C GLN A 156 36.55 4.14 6.00
N LEU A 157 35.76 3.89 7.05
CA LEU A 157 35.57 4.83 8.15
C LEU A 157 36.88 5.10 8.91
N GLU A 158 37.67 4.05 9.17
CA GLU A 158 38.99 4.20 9.80
C GLU A 158 39.92 5.06 8.92
N ARG A 159 39.96 4.80 7.61
CA ARG A 159 40.75 5.62 6.65
C ARG A 159 40.25 7.07 6.58
N ALA A 160 38.98 7.31 6.85
CA ALA A 160 38.38 8.65 6.93
C ALA A 160 38.62 9.33 8.30
N GLY A 161 39.41 8.73 9.19
CA GLY A 161 39.80 9.32 10.48
C GLY A 161 38.82 9.08 11.62
N ILE A 162 37.86 8.16 11.45
CA ILE A 162 36.99 7.73 12.55
C ILE A 162 37.72 6.68 13.39
N ALA A 163 37.82 6.93 14.69
CA ALA A 163 38.48 6.01 15.61
C ALA A 163 37.74 4.67 15.71
N LEU A 164 38.46 3.55 15.74
CA LEU A 164 37.89 2.20 15.72
C LEU A 164 36.92 1.93 16.87
N GLU A 165 37.16 2.50 18.06
CA GLU A 165 36.27 2.39 19.21
C GLU A 165 34.88 3.04 19.00
N ARG A 166 34.73 3.84 17.95
CA ARG A 166 33.47 4.44 17.53
C ARG A 166 32.75 3.63 16.46
N ILE A 167 33.35 2.54 15.94
CA ILE A 167 32.80 1.76 14.84
C ILE A 167 32.37 0.39 15.35
N PHE A 168 31.08 0.10 15.23
CA PHE A 168 30.46 -1.14 15.65
C PHE A 168 30.03 -1.93 14.41
N TYR A 169 30.59 -3.12 14.23
CA TYR A 169 30.13 -4.04 13.19
C TYR A 169 28.86 -4.74 13.68
N GLN A 170 27.82 -4.70 12.85
CA GLN A 170 26.58 -5.44 13.08
C GLN A 170 26.34 -6.35 11.88
N GLU A 171 26.27 -7.65 12.13
CA GLU A 171 26.02 -8.66 11.10
C GLU A 171 24.77 -8.29 10.28
N ASN A 172 24.83 -8.49 8.94
CA ASN A 172 23.87 -8.00 7.94
C ASN A 172 22.43 -7.89 8.45
N ALA A 173 21.90 -6.66 8.49
CA ALA A 173 20.50 -6.42 8.77
C ALA A 173 19.63 -7.19 7.76
N VAL A 174 18.65 -7.96 8.25
CA VAL A 174 17.72 -8.69 7.38
C VAL A 174 17.00 -7.69 6.47
N ARG A 175 17.10 -7.90 5.16
CA ARG A 175 16.46 -7.11 4.10
C ARG A 175 15.09 -7.68 3.79
N TYR A 176 14.05 -6.99 4.23
CA TYR A 176 12.68 -7.39 4.03
C TYR A 176 11.99 -6.48 3.01
N VAL A 177 11.54 -7.05 1.89
CA VAL A 177 10.74 -6.37 0.89
C VAL A 177 9.28 -6.81 0.98
N ALA A 178 8.36 -5.86 1.13
CA ALA A 178 6.93 -6.14 1.13
C ALA A 178 6.29 -5.64 -0.17
N PHE A 179 5.70 -6.54 -0.95
CA PHE A 179 4.82 -6.19 -2.07
C PHE A 179 3.36 -6.39 -1.69
N GLY A 180 2.50 -5.56 -2.27
CA GLY A 180 1.08 -5.79 -2.19
C GLY A 180 0.26 -4.60 -2.62
N ASP A 181 -1.01 -4.65 -2.25
CA ASP A 181 -1.94 -3.56 -2.42
C ASP A 181 -2.09 -2.74 -1.12
N SER A 182 -3.27 -2.16 -0.93
CA SER A 182 -3.67 -1.36 0.23
C SER A 182 -3.51 -2.12 1.56
N ILE A 183 -3.56 -3.45 1.53
CA ILE A 183 -3.35 -4.28 2.72
C ILE A 183 -1.91 -4.17 3.22
N ALA A 184 -0.90 -4.28 2.36
CA ALA A 184 0.49 -4.11 2.78
C ALA A 184 0.86 -2.63 3.00
N ALA A 185 0.20 -1.71 2.32
CA ALA A 185 0.37 -0.27 2.56
C ALA A 185 -0.13 0.16 3.96
N GLY A 186 -1.03 -0.63 4.58
CA GLY A 186 -1.61 -0.31 5.89
C GLY A 186 -2.83 0.60 5.81
N TYR A 187 -3.56 0.57 4.71
CA TYR A 187 -4.77 1.36 4.51
C TYR A 187 -5.75 1.16 5.68
N ALA A 188 -6.46 2.23 6.03
CA ALA A 188 -7.40 2.31 7.16
C ALA A 188 -6.77 2.24 8.58
N LEU A 189 -5.45 2.16 8.70
CA LEU A 189 -4.77 2.32 9.99
C LEU A 189 -4.49 3.79 10.32
N PRO A 190 -4.45 4.15 11.62
CA PRO A 190 -4.00 5.47 12.05
C PRO A 190 -2.56 5.76 11.57
N GLY A 191 -2.36 6.95 11.00
CA GLY A 191 -1.06 7.34 10.44
C GLY A 191 -0.88 6.97 8.97
N TYR A 192 -1.87 6.35 8.34
CA TYR A 192 -1.92 6.23 6.88
C TYR A 192 -2.07 7.60 6.23
N ASP A 193 -1.13 7.96 5.37
CA ASP A 193 -1.12 9.23 4.67
C ASP A 193 -1.84 9.11 3.32
N THR A 194 -2.97 9.82 3.18
CA THR A 194 -3.73 9.94 1.93
C THR A 194 -3.49 11.27 1.23
N THR A 195 -2.61 12.13 1.76
CA THR A 195 -2.43 13.50 1.27
C THR A 195 -1.57 13.56 0.02
N ASN A 196 -0.76 12.53 -0.24
CA ASN A 196 0.02 12.41 -1.45
C ASN A 196 -0.16 11.04 -2.13
N PRO A 197 -0.75 11.00 -3.35
CA PRO A 197 -0.89 9.82 -4.20
C PRO A 197 0.39 9.00 -4.40
N CYS A 198 1.55 9.68 -4.38
CA CYS A 198 2.86 9.10 -4.65
C CYS A 198 3.44 8.36 -3.44
N TYR A 199 2.92 8.63 -2.25
CA TYR A 199 3.43 8.17 -0.95
C TYR A 199 2.36 7.39 -0.22
N ASP A 200 1.60 6.61 -0.97
CA ASP A 200 0.51 5.81 -0.47
C ASP A 200 1.01 4.87 0.64
N GLY A 201 0.58 5.12 1.88
CA GLY A 201 1.07 4.37 3.05
C GLY A 201 2.54 4.59 3.40
N GLN A 202 3.14 5.74 3.05
CA GLN A 202 4.49 6.12 3.46
C GLN A 202 4.48 7.33 4.41
N PRO A 203 5.08 7.23 5.62
CA PRO A 203 5.69 6.02 6.18
C PRO A 203 4.64 4.93 6.43
N THR A 204 5.05 3.66 6.34
CA THR A 204 4.16 2.53 6.66
C THR A 204 3.53 2.73 8.04
N PRO A 205 2.19 2.69 8.17
CA PRO A 205 1.52 3.00 9.42
C PRO A 205 1.91 2.02 10.53
N ARG A 206 2.03 2.54 11.75
CA ARG A 206 2.26 1.69 12.93
C ARG A 206 1.11 0.69 13.07
N GLY A 207 1.45 -0.59 13.22
CA GLY A 207 0.48 -1.68 13.31
C GLY A 207 0.15 -2.34 11.97
N ALA A 208 0.60 -1.77 10.84
CA ALA A 208 0.55 -2.47 9.56
C ALA A 208 1.40 -3.74 9.62
N PHE A 209 0.92 -4.82 9.01
CA PHE A 209 1.57 -6.13 9.15
C PHE A 209 3.03 -6.15 8.68
N PRO A 210 3.47 -5.40 7.64
CA PRO A 210 4.89 -5.38 7.28
C PRO A 210 5.77 -4.83 8.41
N LEU A 211 5.31 -3.83 9.17
CA LEU A 211 6.05 -3.38 10.34
C LEU A 211 6.04 -4.42 11.46
N LEU A 212 4.94 -5.14 11.66
CA LEU A 212 4.90 -6.23 12.65
C LEU A 212 5.86 -7.38 12.30
N VAL A 213 6.04 -7.66 11.01
CA VAL A 213 7.04 -8.63 10.53
C VAL A 213 8.44 -8.09 10.73
N THR A 214 8.67 -6.82 10.42
CA THR A 214 9.97 -6.16 10.61
C THR A 214 10.39 -6.16 12.08
N ASP A 215 9.48 -5.86 13.00
CA ASP A 215 9.73 -5.90 14.43
C ASP A 215 10.10 -7.32 14.90
N ARG A 216 9.40 -8.35 14.38
CA ARG A 216 9.75 -9.75 14.65
C ARG A 216 11.14 -10.13 14.14
N LEU A 217 11.50 -9.69 12.94
CA LEU A 217 12.84 -9.90 12.38
C LEU A 217 13.91 -9.20 13.22
N ARG A 218 13.66 -7.97 13.68
CA ARG A 218 14.56 -7.23 14.59
C ARG A 218 14.73 -7.91 15.94
N ASP A 219 13.66 -8.48 16.51
CA ASP A 219 13.74 -9.22 17.77
C ASP A 219 14.72 -10.40 17.67
N ARG A 220 14.79 -11.05 16.51
CA ARG A 220 15.63 -12.25 16.29
C ARG A 220 17.06 -11.93 15.84
N PHE A 221 17.21 -10.98 14.93
CA PHE A 221 18.47 -10.67 14.24
C PHE A 221 19.09 -9.34 14.68
N GLN A 222 18.48 -8.65 15.67
CA GLN A 222 18.82 -7.31 16.16
C GLN A 222 18.60 -6.18 15.16
N THR A 223 18.72 -6.45 13.86
CA THR A 223 18.52 -5.48 12.77
C THR A 223 17.70 -6.07 11.63
N ALA A 224 16.70 -5.32 11.18
CA ALA A 224 15.98 -5.56 9.94
C ALA A 224 15.54 -4.23 9.31
N GLN A 225 15.60 -4.17 7.98
CA GLN A 225 15.19 -3.02 7.17
C GLN A 225 14.03 -3.44 6.26
N LEU A 226 12.99 -2.62 6.27
CA LEU A 226 11.78 -2.80 5.46
C LEU A 226 11.82 -1.86 4.25
N ASP A 227 11.72 -2.44 3.07
CA ASP A 227 11.35 -1.76 1.84
C ASP A 227 9.90 -2.14 1.50
N ASN A 228 8.95 -1.31 1.93
CA ASN A 228 7.54 -1.52 1.63
C ASN A 228 7.19 -0.90 0.28
N GLU A 229 7.02 -1.74 -0.73
CA GLU A 229 6.72 -1.39 -2.12
C GLU A 229 5.24 -1.66 -2.47
N ALA A 230 4.39 -1.75 -1.44
CA ALA A 230 2.95 -1.89 -1.61
C ALA A 230 2.30 -0.60 -2.12
N MET A 231 1.24 -0.76 -2.92
CA MET A 231 0.54 0.35 -3.58
C MET A 231 -0.97 0.09 -3.62
N SER A 232 -1.78 0.95 -3.03
CA SER A 232 -3.24 0.73 -2.96
C SER A 232 -3.89 0.62 -4.32
N GLY A 233 -4.90 -0.24 -4.39
CA GLY A 233 -5.68 -0.50 -5.61
C GLY A 233 -4.94 -1.32 -6.66
N TRP A 234 -3.69 -1.74 -6.43
CA TRP A 234 -2.96 -2.53 -7.40
C TRP A 234 -3.55 -3.94 -7.57
N THR A 235 -3.60 -4.34 -8.83
CA THR A 235 -3.90 -5.70 -9.29
C THR A 235 -2.60 -6.49 -9.44
N SER A 236 -2.72 -7.81 -9.50
CA SER A 236 -1.59 -8.71 -9.78
C SER A 236 -0.88 -8.36 -11.10
N LYS A 237 -1.63 -7.99 -12.14
CA LYS A 237 -1.06 -7.56 -13.43
C LYS A 237 -0.18 -6.32 -13.30
N GLN A 238 -0.59 -5.33 -12.49
CA GLN A 238 0.19 -4.10 -12.32
C GLN A 238 1.50 -4.36 -11.58
N LEU A 239 1.49 -5.21 -10.55
CA LEU A 239 2.73 -5.65 -9.90
C LEU A 239 3.67 -6.35 -10.90
N LEU A 240 3.14 -7.27 -11.72
CA LEU A 240 3.92 -7.96 -12.75
C LEU A 240 4.55 -6.98 -13.76
N ASP A 241 3.76 -6.03 -14.26
CA ASP A 241 4.24 -5.02 -15.21
C ASP A 241 5.42 -4.22 -14.60
N GLN A 242 5.33 -3.85 -13.32
CA GLN A 242 6.37 -3.09 -12.60
C GLN A 242 7.65 -3.91 -12.37
N LEU A 243 7.51 -5.18 -11.97
CA LEU A 243 8.64 -6.11 -11.86
C LEU A 243 9.35 -6.31 -13.22
N ASN A 244 8.61 -6.33 -14.32
CA ASN A 244 9.15 -6.46 -15.66
C ASN A 244 9.85 -5.18 -16.16
N ARG A 245 9.39 -4.00 -15.74
CA ARG A 245 10.08 -2.73 -16.01
C ARG A 245 11.40 -2.59 -15.24
N GLY A 246 11.58 -3.39 -14.20
CA GLY A 246 12.79 -3.40 -13.37
C GLY A 246 12.79 -2.33 -12.29
N ASP A 247 11.62 -1.78 -11.95
CA ASP A 247 11.45 -0.69 -10.99
C ASP A 247 11.88 -1.13 -9.57
N TYR A 248 11.88 -2.44 -9.29
CA TYR A 248 12.21 -3.03 -7.99
C TYR A 248 13.54 -3.78 -7.92
N ASN A 249 14.35 -3.79 -8.99
CA ASN A 249 15.58 -4.60 -9.03
C ASN A 249 16.54 -4.26 -7.87
N ALA A 250 16.63 -2.98 -7.50
CA ALA A 250 17.52 -2.55 -6.42
C ALA A 250 17.07 -3.04 -5.04
N ALA A 251 15.76 -2.99 -4.75
CA ALA A 251 15.19 -3.52 -3.50
C ALA A 251 15.36 -5.06 -3.45
N LEU A 252 15.18 -5.73 -4.58
CA LEU A 252 15.22 -7.19 -4.66
C LEU A 252 16.61 -7.81 -4.71
N ALA A 253 17.62 -7.10 -5.22
CA ALA A 253 18.97 -7.63 -5.42
C ALA A 253 19.61 -8.22 -4.15
N ASN A 254 19.26 -7.66 -2.98
CA ASN A 254 19.77 -8.09 -1.68
C ASN A 254 18.66 -8.51 -0.71
N ALA A 255 17.45 -8.80 -1.19
CA ALA A 255 16.35 -9.19 -0.32
C ALA A 255 16.62 -10.56 0.32
N ASP A 256 16.38 -10.68 1.63
CA ASP A 256 16.43 -11.95 2.37
C ASP A 256 15.01 -12.53 2.52
N VAL A 257 14.03 -11.65 2.72
CA VAL A 257 12.62 -11.99 2.91
C VAL A 257 11.78 -11.14 1.96
N VAL A 258 10.87 -11.79 1.24
CA VAL A 258 9.87 -11.13 0.41
C VAL A 258 8.48 -11.57 0.83
N THR A 259 7.56 -10.64 1.09
CA THR A 259 6.14 -10.97 1.33
C THR A 259 5.26 -10.37 0.25
N ILE A 260 4.20 -11.08 -0.14
CA ILE A 260 3.28 -10.64 -1.20
C ILE A 260 1.83 -10.74 -0.70
N THR A 261 1.10 -9.62 -0.81
CA THR A 261 -0.35 -9.52 -0.55
C THR A 261 -1.04 -8.84 -1.74
N ILE A 262 -1.43 -9.62 -2.76
CA ILE A 262 -1.98 -9.09 -4.02
C ILE A 262 -3.01 -10.07 -4.58
N GLY A 263 -4.04 -9.53 -5.23
CA GLY A 263 -5.05 -10.32 -5.96
C GLY A 263 -6.48 -9.83 -5.76
N SER A 264 -6.83 -9.31 -4.58
CA SER A 264 -8.21 -8.93 -4.29
C SER A 264 -8.76 -7.86 -5.26
N ASN A 265 -7.91 -6.93 -5.70
CA ASN A 265 -8.30 -5.89 -6.67
C ASN A 265 -8.51 -6.42 -8.09
N ASP A 266 -8.00 -7.62 -8.43
CA ASP A 266 -8.30 -8.27 -9.71
C ASP A 266 -9.80 -8.65 -9.81
N LEU A 267 -10.49 -8.79 -8.67
CA LEU A 267 -11.92 -9.09 -8.58
C LEU A 267 -12.78 -7.89 -8.18
N LEU A 268 -12.29 -7.08 -7.24
CA LEU A 268 -13.09 -6.12 -6.49
C LEU A 268 -13.84 -5.11 -7.38
N MET A 269 -13.17 -4.55 -8.39
CA MET A 269 -13.80 -3.55 -9.27
C MET A 269 -14.98 -4.13 -10.06
N ARG A 270 -14.81 -5.32 -10.66
CA ARG A 270 -15.91 -5.95 -11.41
C ARG A 270 -17.03 -6.40 -10.49
N PHE A 271 -16.70 -6.89 -9.30
CA PHE A 271 -17.70 -7.24 -8.29
C PHE A 271 -18.60 -6.03 -7.94
N ILE A 272 -18.01 -4.84 -7.81
CA ILE A 272 -18.73 -3.58 -7.60
C ILE A 272 -19.60 -3.24 -8.81
N GLU A 273 -19.05 -3.29 -10.02
CA GLU A 273 -19.77 -2.98 -11.26
C GLU A 273 -21.00 -3.85 -11.48
N ILE A 274 -20.97 -5.14 -11.13
CA ILE A 274 -22.15 -6.01 -11.23
C ILE A 274 -23.31 -5.47 -10.39
N ILE A 275 -23.00 -5.02 -9.18
CA ILE A 275 -23.96 -4.42 -8.26
C ILE A 275 -24.46 -3.07 -8.83
N GLU A 276 -23.58 -2.26 -9.43
CA GLU A 276 -23.97 -1.02 -10.14
C GLU A 276 -24.97 -1.31 -11.25
N ASP A 277 -24.59 -2.20 -12.17
CA ASP A 277 -25.31 -2.50 -13.40
C ASP A 277 -26.71 -3.03 -13.07
N ALA A 278 -26.83 -3.94 -12.11
CA ALA A 278 -28.09 -4.52 -11.70
C ALA A 278 -29.08 -3.45 -11.21
N VAL A 279 -28.62 -2.50 -10.39
CA VAL A 279 -29.49 -1.42 -9.89
C VAL A 279 -29.83 -0.41 -10.96
N VAL A 280 -28.83 0.07 -11.70
CA VAL A 280 -29.01 1.09 -12.74
C VAL A 280 -29.99 0.58 -13.81
N ASN A 281 -29.86 -0.67 -14.24
CA ASN A 281 -30.74 -1.27 -15.23
C ASN A 281 -32.18 -1.39 -14.73
N ALA A 282 -32.39 -1.82 -13.48
CA ALA A 282 -33.72 -1.94 -12.91
C ALA A 282 -34.45 -0.59 -12.78
N VAL A 283 -33.72 0.45 -12.33
CA VAL A 283 -34.28 1.81 -12.20
C VAL A 283 -34.54 2.44 -13.56
N ASN A 284 -33.62 2.30 -14.53
CA ASN A 284 -33.80 2.86 -15.86
C ASN A 284 -34.95 2.19 -16.62
N ALA A 285 -35.12 0.87 -16.49
CA ALA A 285 -36.24 0.15 -17.09
C ALA A 285 -37.60 0.69 -16.61
N GLU A 286 -37.72 1.05 -15.32
CA GLU A 286 -38.93 1.66 -14.79
C GLU A 286 -39.18 3.05 -15.40
N ARG A 287 -38.16 3.91 -15.44
CA ARG A 287 -38.30 5.28 -15.95
C ARG A 287 -38.65 5.32 -17.44
N ILE A 288 -38.07 4.41 -18.22
CA ILE A 288 -38.44 4.19 -19.63
C ILE A 288 -39.90 3.77 -19.72
N SER A 289 -40.35 2.83 -18.87
CA SER A 289 -41.75 2.40 -18.84
C SER A 289 -42.73 3.52 -18.40
N ALA A 290 -42.25 4.49 -17.61
CA ALA A 290 -42.98 5.68 -17.21
C ALA A 290 -42.97 6.82 -18.26
N GLY A 291 -42.33 6.62 -19.42
CA GLY A 291 -42.29 7.59 -20.52
C GLY A 291 -41.30 8.75 -20.32
N GLU A 292 -40.41 8.65 -19.32
CA GLU A 292 -39.33 9.63 -19.13
C GLU A 292 -38.24 9.40 -20.19
N THR A 293 -38.07 10.36 -21.12
CA THR A 293 -37.02 10.31 -22.16
C THR A 293 -36.04 11.46 -21.99
N GLY A 294 -34.75 11.15 -21.83
CA GLY A 294 -33.65 12.11 -21.71
C GLY A 294 -32.29 11.40 -21.67
N PRO A 295 -31.17 12.06 -22.01
CA PRO A 295 -29.84 11.48 -21.90
C PRO A 295 -29.61 11.06 -20.44
N GLY A 296 -29.10 9.84 -20.26
CA GLY A 296 -29.02 9.11 -19.00
C GLY A 296 -28.78 10.00 -17.78
N ILE A 297 -29.59 9.81 -16.75
CA ILE A 297 -29.41 10.53 -15.49
C ILE A 297 -28.04 10.16 -14.92
N THR A 298 -27.10 11.09 -15.05
CA THR A 298 -25.84 11.12 -14.31
C THR A 298 -26.13 11.81 -12.98
N GLY A 299 -26.62 11.07 -12.00
CA GLY A 299 -26.94 11.62 -10.68
C GLY A 299 -28.02 10.83 -9.95
N PHE A 300 -27.62 10.09 -8.92
CA PHE A 300 -28.53 9.28 -8.13
C PHE A 300 -29.33 10.18 -7.16
N PRO A 301 -30.66 10.04 -7.07
CA PRO A 301 -31.46 10.82 -6.11
C PRO A 301 -31.09 10.44 -4.66
N ASP A 302 -31.31 11.35 -3.71
CA ASP A 302 -31.27 11.01 -2.28
C ASP A 302 -32.41 10.05 -1.94
N ILE A 303 -32.11 8.83 -1.48
CA ILE A 303 -33.08 7.74 -1.34
C ILE A 303 -33.48 7.50 0.12
N THR A 304 -34.72 7.87 0.45
CA THR A 304 -35.36 7.70 1.77
C THR A 304 -36.23 6.44 1.84
N GLU A 305 -36.64 6.00 3.03
CA GLU A 305 -37.71 5.00 3.19
C GLU A 305 -39.00 5.43 2.45
N GLY A 306 -39.26 6.74 2.40
CA GLY A 306 -40.31 7.34 1.59
C GLY A 306 -40.09 7.21 0.07
N TYR A 307 -38.84 7.29 -0.39
CA TYR A 307 -38.49 7.04 -1.79
C TYR A 307 -38.69 5.56 -2.15
N LEU A 308 -38.31 4.62 -1.29
CA LEU A 308 -38.53 3.19 -1.53
C LEU A 308 -40.01 2.84 -1.56
N THR A 309 -40.78 3.43 -0.65
CA THR A 309 -42.25 3.33 -0.66
C THR A 309 -42.83 3.92 -1.95
N THR A 310 -42.28 5.04 -2.43
CA THR A 310 -42.68 5.66 -3.70
C THR A 310 -42.33 4.77 -4.89
N LEU A 311 -41.12 4.20 -4.93
CA LEU A 311 -40.64 3.33 -5.99
C LEU A 311 -41.48 2.04 -6.04
N HIS A 312 -41.78 1.46 -4.88
CA HIS A 312 -42.73 0.36 -4.75
C HIS A 312 -44.13 0.76 -5.23
N GLY A 313 -44.61 1.95 -4.85
CA GLY A 313 -45.90 2.47 -5.30
C GLY A 313 -46.00 2.65 -6.82
N LYS A 314 -44.89 2.99 -7.49
CA LYS A 314 -44.80 3.06 -8.95
C LYS A 314 -44.76 1.67 -9.60
N LYS A 315 -43.94 0.76 -9.08
CA LYS A 315 -43.84 -0.64 -9.53
C LYS A 315 -43.75 -1.59 -8.34
N PRO A 316 -44.88 -2.18 -7.91
CA PRO A 316 -44.85 -3.23 -6.90
C PRO A 316 -43.94 -4.37 -7.35
N GLY A 317 -43.06 -4.85 -6.47
CA GLY A 317 -42.09 -5.90 -6.82
C GLY A 317 -40.69 -5.41 -7.18
N ILE A 318 -40.51 -4.15 -7.58
CA ILE A 318 -39.22 -3.65 -8.13
C ILE A 318 -38.01 -3.85 -7.20
N ILE A 319 -38.18 -3.72 -5.89
CA ILE A 319 -37.12 -3.97 -4.91
C ILE A 319 -36.71 -5.44 -4.87
N GLY A 320 -37.67 -6.36 -4.91
CA GLY A 320 -37.40 -7.79 -5.01
C GLY A 320 -36.74 -8.17 -6.33
N ASP A 321 -37.17 -7.57 -7.45
CA ASP A 321 -36.54 -7.78 -8.76
C ASP A 321 -35.07 -7.35 -8.75
N ILE A 322 -34.74 -6.22 -8.09
CA ILE A 322 -33.35 -5.74 -7.96
C ILE A 322 -32.49 -6.75 -7.19
N VAL A 323 -32.98 -7.23 -6.04
CA VAL A 323 -32.26 -8.23 -5.22
C VAL A 323 -32.01 -9.51 -6.02
N ASP A 324 -33.04 -10.02 -6.70
CA ASP A 324 -32.92 -11.24 -7.53
C ASP A 324 -31.89 -11.05 -8.65
N ASN A 325 -31.92 -9.89 -9.32
CA ASN A 325 -30.99 -9.57 -10.40
C ASN A 325 -29.55 -9.45 -9.89
N VAL A 326 -29.32 -8.83 -8.74
CA VAL A 326 -27.98 -8.74 -8.12
C VAL A 326 -27.48 -10.14 -7.78
N ASN A 327 -28.26 -10.93 -7.04
CA ASN A 327 -27.88 -12.28 -6.63
C ASN A 327 -27.57 -13.16 -7.86
N SER A 328 -28.40 -13.10 -8.90
CA SER A 328 -28.19 -13.85 -10.14
C SER A 328 -26.96 -13.38 -10.93
N ALA A 329 -26.70 -12.07 -10.97
CA ALA A 329 -25.61 -11.51 -11.76
C ALA A 329 -24.23 -11.77 -11.10
N ILE A 330 -24.16 -11.80 -9.77
CA ILE A 330 -22.90 -12.08 -9.07
C ILE A 330 -22.54 -13.56 -9.11
N GLU A 331 -23.50 -14.49 -9.15
CA GLU A 331 -23.19 -15.92 -9.01
C GLU A 331 -22.27 -16.48 -10.11
N ASN A 332 -22.35 -15.96 -11.34
CA ASN A 332 -21.65 -16.52 -12.51
C ASN A 332 -21.19 -15.45 -13.52
N ASP A 333 -20.62 -14.34 -13.04
CA ASP A 333 -20.03 -13.32 -13.93
C ASP A 333 -18.82 -13.86 -14.73
N PRO A 334 -18.87 -13.83 -16.08
CA PRO A 334 -17.77 -14.34 -16.89
C PRO A 334 -16.46 -13.56 -16.75
N GLN A 335 -16.49 -12.26 -16.42
CA GLN A 335 -15.28 -11.46 -16.30
C GLN A 335 -14.54 -11.77 -14.99
N LEU A 336 -15.27 -11.98 -13.89
CA LEU A 336 -14.69 -12.46 -12.63
C LEU A 336 -14.05 -13.84 -12.78
N LEU A 337 -14.68 -14.75 -13.53
CA LEU A 337 -14.11 -16.07 -13.83
C LEU A 337 -12.82 -15.96 -14.67
N VAL A 338 -12.80 -15.08 -15.68
CA VAL A 338 -11.59 -14.80 -16.48
C VAL A 338 -10.49 -14.18 -15.62
N ALA A 339 -10.82 -13.28 -14.69
CA ALA A 339 -9.85 -12.70 -13.76
C ALA A 339 -9.23 -13.77 -12.84
N CYS A 340 -10.05 -14.69 -12.31
CA CYS A 340 -9.57 -15.82 -11.53
C CYS A 340 -8.61 -16.71 -12.34
N ASP A 341 -8.97 -17.05 -13.58
CA ASP A 341 -8.14 -17.87 -14.47
C ASP A 341 -6.81 -17.17 -14.82
N THR A 342 -6.89 -15.87 -15.14
CA THR A 342 -5.71 -15.03 -15.46
C THR A 342 -4.76 -14.94 -14.27
N PHE A 343 -5.27 -14.74 -13.05
CA PHE A 343 -4.44 -14.73 -11.87
C PHE A 343 -3.70 -16.05 -11.68
N LYS A 344 -4.45 -17.17 -11.70
CA LYS A 344 -3.90 -18.50 -11.47
C LYS A 344 -2.90 -18.94 -12.53
N ASN A 345 -3.24 -18.75 -13.80
CA ASN A 345 -2.48 -19.34 -14.90
C ASN A 345 -1.45 -18.40 -15.52
N VAL A 346 -1.56 -17.09 -15.29
CA VAL A 346 -0.70 -16.08 -15.93
C VAL A 346 0.04 -15.24 -14.90
N ASN A 347 -0.68 -14.45 -14.09
CA ASN A 347 -0.05 -13.41 -13.29
C ASN A 347 0.74 -13.97 -12.11
N GLN A 348 0.15 -14.84 -11.28
CA GLN A 348 0.83 -15.38 -10.09
C GLN A 348 2.10 -16.17 -10.47
N PRO A 349 2.07 -17.11 -11.45
CA PRO A 349 3.29 -17.80 -11.88
C PRO A 349 4.36 -16.87 -12.45
N ALA A 350 3.97 -15.86 -13.24
CA ALA A 350 4.92 -14.93 -13.85
C ALA A 350 5.57 -14.00 -12.82
N ILE A 351 4.80 -13.51 -11.84
CA ILE A 351 5.33 -12.72 -10.72
C ILE A 351 6.34 -13.54 -9.95
N LEU A 352 6.00 -14.78 -9.58
CA LEU A 352 6.89 -15.66 -8.84
C LEU A 352 8.19 -15.93 -9.62
N ALA A 353 8.09 -16.25 -10.91
CA ALA A 353 9.25 -16.47 -11.76
C ALA A 353 10.17 -15.23 -11.78
N ARG A 354 9.58 -14.03 -11.88
CA ARG A 354 10.33 -12.78 -11.88
C ARG A 354 10.98 -12.47 -10.53
N LEU A 355 10.30 -12.77 -9.42
CA LEU A 355 10.88 -12.62 -8.08
C LEU A 355 12.05 -13.59 -7.85
N HIS A 356 11.97 -14.83 -8.31
CA HIS A 356 13.10 -15.76 -8.26
C HIS A 356 14.30 -15.32 -9.10
N GLU A 357 14.05 -14.69 -10.25
CA GLU A 357 15.12 -14.14 -11.08
C GLU A 357 15.80 -12.93 -10.40
N LEU A 358 15.01 -12.04 -9.80
CA LEU A 358 15.50 -10.79 -9.23
C LEU A 358 16.04 -10.92 -7.80
N ALA A 359 15.54 -11.88 -7.03
CA ALA A 359 15.90 -12.16 -5.65
C ALA A 359 16.15 -13.66 -5.43
N PRO A 360 17.17 -14.25 -6.08
CA PRO A 360 17.41 -15.70 -6.09
C PRO A 360 17.73 -16.29 -4.72
N HIS A 361 18.06 -15.45 -3.73
CA HIS A 361 18.38 -15.85 -2.36
C HIS A 361 17.27 -15.56 -1.35
N ALA A 362 16.23 -14.82 -1.75
CA ALA A 362 15.16 -14.45 -0.83
C ALA A 362 14.22 -15.62 -0.56
N THR A 363 13.75 -15.71 0.68
CA THR A 363 12.60 -16.56 1.00
C THR A 363 11.31 -15.79 0.73
N ILE A 364 10.45 -16.34 -0.14
CA ILE A 364 9.22 -15.71 -0.59
C ILE A 364 8.03 -16.26 0.19
N TYR A 365 7.19 -15.37 0.71
CA TYR A 365 5.93 -15.66 1.37
C TYR A 365 4.78 -14.99 0.63
N TRP A 366 3.71 -15.72 0.33
CA TRP A 366 2.57 -15.18 -0.39
C TRP A 366 1.28 -15.56 0.33
N THR A 367 0.46 -14.57 0.65
CA THR A 367 -0.83 -14.81 1.30
C THR A 367 -1.89 -15.31 0.33
N THR A 368 -2.77 -16.21 0.80
CA THR A 368 -4.07 -16.43 0.15
C THR A 368 -4.94 -15.17 0.29
N LEU A 369 -5.97 -15.05 -0.54
CA LEU A 369 -6.96 -13.98 -0.45
C LEU A 369 -7.98 -14.31 0.64
N TYR A 370 -8.42 -13.33 1.41
CA TYR A 370 -9.50 -13.49 2.38
C TYR A 370 -10.81 -12.87 1.89
N ASN A 371 -11.95 -13.33 2.44
CA ASN A 371 -13.25 -12.72 2.18
C ASN A 371 -13.50 -11.52 3.10
N PRO A 372 -13.50 -10.28 2.58
CA PRO A 372 -13.69 -9.10 3.42
C PRO A 372 -15.11 -8.96 3.99
N PHE A 373 -16.08 -9.64 3.37
CA PHE A 373 -17.51 -9.61 3.72
C PHE A 373 -17.93 -10.86 4.50
N TYR A 374 -16.99 -11.61 5.09
CA TYR A 374 -17.33 -12.83 5.83
C TYR A 374 -18.39 -12.57 6.92
N GLY A 375 -19.47 -13.34 6.89
CA GLY A 375 -20.59 -13.20 7.82
C GLY A 375 -21.44 -11.94 7.60
N THR A 376 -21.23 -11.21 6.51
CA THR A 376 -22.03 -10.04 6.15
C THR A 376 -23.14 -10.43 5.18
N GLU A 377 -24.38 -10.27 5.63
CA GLU A 377 -25.57 -10.33 4.79
C GLU A 377 -26.16 -8.93 4.68
N LEU A 378 -26.53 -8.54 3.46
CA LEU A 378 -27.19 -7.29 3.20
C LEU A 378 -28.72 -7.47 3.28
N ASN A 379 -29.25 -7.54 4.50
CA ASN A 379 -30.67 -7.75 4.73
C ASN A 379 -31.45 -6.42 4.71
N LEU A 380 -32.23 -6.20 3.66
CA LEU A 380 -32.93 -4.95 3.45
C LEU A 380 -34.13 -4.76 4.39
N GLU A 381 -34.73 -5.84 4.89
CA GLU A 381 -35.83 -5.75 5.86
C GLU A 381 -35.32 -5.31 7.24
N GLU A 382 -34.13 -5.77 7.62
CA GLU A 382 -33.49 -5.36 8.88
C GLU A 382 -33.05 -3.88 8.84
N LEU A 383 -32.51 -3.44 7.70
CA LEU A 383 -32.12 -2.04 7.51
C LEU A 383 -33.36 -1.13 7.36
N PHE A 384 -34.44 -1.64 6.77
CA PHE A 384 -35.69 -0.93 6.57
C PHE A 384 -36.94 -1.74 6.90
N PRO A 385 -37.40 -1.64 8.15
CA PRO A 385 -38.56 -2.40 8.60
C PRO A 385 -39.84 -2.20 7.78
N ALA A 386 -40.04 -1.03 7.14
CA ALA A 386 -41.21 -0.84 6.28
C ALA A 386 -41.23 -1.75 5.04
N LEU A 387 -40.08 -2.21 4.56
CA LEU A 387 -40.01 -3.13 3.42
C LEU A 387 -40.60 -4.50 3.78
N GLY A 388 -40.41 -4.98 5.01
CA GLY A 388 -40.99 -6.26 5.46
C GLY A 388 -42.53 -6.26 5.40
N MET A 389 -43.18 -5.09 5.55
CA MET A 389 -44.63 -4.97 5.34
C MET A 389 -45.03 -4.98 3.86
N LEU A 390 -44.19 -4.40 3.00
CA LEU A 390 -44.43 -4.33 1.55
C LEU A 390 -44.09 -5.64 0.83
N TYR A 391 -43.24 -6.47 1.43
CA TYR A 391 -42.68 -7.70 0.88
C TYR A 391 -42.75 -8.91 1.84
N PRO A 392 -43.90 -9.20 2.50
CA PRO A 392 -44.01 -10.09 3.68
C PRO A 392 -43.67 -11.58 3.46
N ARG A 393 -43.21 -11.97 2.26
CA ARG A 393 -42.84 -13.34 1.88
C ARG A 393 -41.67 -13.38 0.88
N LYS A 394 -40.98 -12.28 0.68
CA LYS A 394 -39.88 -12.19 -0.29
C LYS A 394 -38.61 -11.98 0.50
N ASP A 395 -37.64 -12.85 0.30
CA ASP A 395 -36.30 -12.63 0.81
C ASP A 395 -35.68 -11.43 0.09
N LEU A 396 -35.33 -10.40 0.85
CA LEU A 396 -34.70 -9.18 0.37
C LEU A 396 -33.24 -9.11 0.81
N SER A 397 -32.58 -10.25 0.96
CA SER A 397 -31.17 -10.34 1.34
C SER A 397 -30.24 -10.53 0.14
N ILE A 398 -29.07 -9.90 0.22
CA ILE A 398 -27.93 -10.18 -0.66
C ILE A 398 -26.80 -10.76 0.20
N ASP A 399 -26.45 -12.02 -0.05
CA ASP A 399 -25.39 -12.72 0.67
C ASP A 399 -24.01 -12.30 0.14
N LEU A 400 -23.49 -11.18 0.65
CA LEU A 400 -22.15 -10.67 0.30
C LEU A 400 -21.06 -11.65 0.74
N SER A 401 -21.28 -12.37 1.84
CA SER A 401 -20.37 -13.39 2.33
C SER A 401 -20.21 -14.53 1.33
N GLY A 402 -21.29 -15.20 0.93
CA GLY A 402 -21.26 -16.29 -0.05
C GLY A 402 -20.82 -15.84 -1.44
N ALA A 403 -21.31 -14.69 -1.89
CA ALA A 403 -20.92 -14.11 -3.18
C ALA A 403 -19.42 -13.80 -3.26
N GLY A 404 -18.84 -13.21 -2.21
CA GLY A 404 -17.40 -12.97 -2.10
C GLY A 404 -16.61 -14.28 -2.04
N ALA A 405 -17.09 -15.26 -1.27
CA ALA A 405 -16.43 -16.54 -1.09
C ALA A 405 -16.23 -17.29 -2.42
N HIS A 406 -17.24 -17.31 -3.31
CA HIS A 406 -17.20 -18.05 -4.56
C HIS A 406 -15.95 -17.77 -5.41
N TYR A 407 -15.68 -16.50 -5.72
CA TYR A 407 -14.54 -16.14 -6.57
C TYR A 407 -13.21 -16.19 -5.83
N ILE A 408 -13.21 -15.82 -4.54
CA ILE A 408 -12.02 -15.88 -3.70
C ILE A 408 -11.53 -17.32 -3.57
N GLU A 409 -12.43 -18.28 -3.40
CA GLU A 409 -12.11 -19.71 -3.36
C GLU A 409 -11.51 -20.18 -4.69
N ILE A 410 -12.09 -19.78 -5.83
CA ILE A 410 -11.54 -20.14 -7.15
C ILE A 410 -10.13 -19.58 -7.32
N MET A 411 -9.92 -18.32 -6.96
CA MET A 411 -8.62 -17.65 -7.04
C MET A 411 -7.59 -18.27 -6.08
N ASN A 412 -8.05 -18.67 -4.88
CA ASN A 412 -7.21 -19.35 -3.89
C ASN A 412 -6.75 -20.75 -4.33
N ARG A 413 -7.36 -21.36 -5.35
CA ARG A 413 -6.84 -22.59 -5.99
C ARG A 413 -5.49 -22.39 -6.67
N ALA A 414 -5.01 -21.15 -6.81
CA ALA A 414 -3.64 -20.86 -7.24
C ALA A 414 -2.59 -21.19 -6.16
N PHE A 415 -2.99 -21.39 -4.91
CA PHE A 415 -2.10 -21.63 -3.77
C PHE A 415 -2.11 -23.08 -3.26
N GLU A 416 -2.89 -23.98 -3.88
CA GLU A 416 -3.01 -25.39 -3.47
C GLU A 416 -1.71 -26.19 -3.64
N THR A 417 -0.85 -25.76 -4.56
CA THR A 417 0.45 -26.40 -4.85
C THR A 417 1.55 -25.35 -4.88
N PRO A 418 1.93 -24.77 -3.72
CA PRO A 418 2.94 -23.73 -3.69
C PRO A 418 4.30 -24.36 -4.00
N VAL A 419 4.94 -23.90 -5.07
CA VAL A 419 6.30 -24.29 -5.47
C VAL A 419 7.12 -23.03 -5.55
N GLY A 420 8.27 -22.97 -4.85
CA GLY A 420 9.15 -21.80 -4.86
C GLY A 420 8.78 -20.69 -3.87
N TYR A 421 7.69 -20.83 -3.12
CA TYR A 421 7.32 -19.88 -2.07
C TYR A 421 6.56 -20.61 -0.95
N TYR A 422 6.40 -19.92 0.19
CA TYR A 422 5.54 -20.37 1.30
C TYR A 422 4.19 -19.66 1.25
N ALA A 423 3.11 -20.44 1.10
CA ALA A 423 1.76 -19.90 1.17
C ALA A 423 1.38 -19.61 2.64
N VAL A 424 0.79 -18.44 2.89
CA VAL A 424 0.26 -18.05 4.21
C VAL A 424 -1.25 -17.97 4.11
N ASP A 425 -1.95 -18.88 4.78
CA ASP A 425 -3.41 -18.95 4.68
C ASP A 425 -4.10 -17.84 5.50
N LEU A 426 -4.59 -16.81 4.79
CA LEU A 426 -5.46 -15.81 5.37
C LEU A 426 -6.93 -16.20 5.26
N TYR A 427 -7.33 -16.92 4.20
CA TYR A 427 -8.73 -17.26 3.93
C TYR A 427 -9.39 -17.95 5.12
N GLY A 428 -8.80 -19.04 5.61
CA GLY A 428 -9.35 -19.77 6.76
C GLY A 428 -9.36 -18.93 8.04
N ALA A 429 -8.35 -18.08 8.24
CA ALA A 429 -8.19 -17.27 9.45
C ALA A 429 -9.15 -16.06 9.49
N PHE A 430 -9.48 -15.48 8.34
CA PHE A 430 -10.41 -14.36 8.17
C PHE A 430 -11.87 -14.79 8.02
N ASN A 431 -12.16 -16.09 8.04
CA ASN A 431 -13.51 -16.62 8.24
C ASN A 431 -13.95 -16.42 9.70
N ASN A 432 -13.83 -15.19 10.19
CA ASN A 432 -14.17 -14.72 11.52
C ASN A 432 -14.60 -13.25 11.42
N PRO A 433 -15.82 -12.87 11.85
CA PRO A 433 -16.30 -11.50 11.74
C PRO A 433 -15.46 -10.52 12.56
N GLY A 434 -15.47 -9.24 12.13
CA GLY A 434 -14.84 -8.15 12.87
C GLY A 434 -13.33 -7.99 12.66
N LEU A 435 -12.75 -8.64 11.64
CA LEU A 435 -11.34 -8.46 11.25
C LEU A 435 -11.14 -7.42 10.14
N THR A 436 -12.22 -6.98 9.51
CA THR A 436 -12.24 -5.91 8.50
C THR A 436 -12.98 -4.70 9.02
N ASN A 437 -12.97 -3.63 8.24
CA ASN A 437 -13.76 -2.43 8.51
C ASN A 437 -15.22 -2.55 8.03
N VAL A 438 -15.62 -3.70 7.45
CA VAL A 438 -16.99 -3.91 6.99
C VAL A 438 -17.94 -3.95 8.18
N GLU A 439 -18.91 -3.06 8.17
CA GLU A 439 -19.98 -2.99 9.15
C GLU A 439 -21.25 -2.44 8.49
N ILE A 440 -22.26 -3.30 8.35
CA ILE A 440 -23.55 -2.94 7.77
C ILE A 440 -24.63 -3.33 8.76
N LYS A 441 -25.28 -2.36 9.40
CA LYS A 441 -26.33 -2.62 10.39
C LYS A 441 -27.22 -1.41 10.62
N ARG A 442 -28.38 -1.66 11.24
CA ARG A 442 -29.21 -0.62 11.86
C ARG A 442 -28.88 -0.53 13.34
N ASP A 443 -28.51 0.65 13.82
CA ASP A 443 -28.15 0.87 15.22
C ASP A 443 -29.41 1.04 16.09
N VAL A 444 -29.24 0.99 17.41
CA VAL A 444 -30.32 1.01 18.41
C VAL A 444 -31.14 2.30 18.39
N ASP A 445 -30.57 3.40 17.92
CA ASP A 445 -31.25 4.69 17.73
C ASP A 445 -32.01 4.77 16.39
N GLY A 446 -31.95 3.71 15.59
CA GLY A 446 -32.54 3.63 14.26
C GLY A 446 -31.67 4.24 13.16
N GLY A 447 -30.46 4.69 13.48
CA GLY A 447 -29.44 5.10 12.52
C GLY A 447 -28.94 3.94 11.68
N LEU A 448 -28.45 4.24 10.48
CA LEU A 448 -27.83 3.25 9.60
C LEU A 448 -26.32 3.39 9.68
N VAL A 449 -25.65 2.30 10.05
CA VAL A 449 -24.20 2.16 9.92
C VAL A 449 -23.94 1.42 8.62
N PHE A 450 -23.21 2.08 7.74
CA PHE A 450 -22.90 1.55 6.42
C PHE A 450 -21.44 1.79 6.07
N ASN A 451 -20.59 0.87 6.49
CA ASN A 451 -19.18 0.82 6.14
C ASN A 451 -18.92 -0.44 5.33
N VAL A 452 -18.49 -0.27 4.09
CA VAL A 452 -18.21 -1.36 3.13
C VAL A 452 -16.71 -1.49 2.85
N ASP A 453 -15.90 -0.83 3.67
CA ASP A 453 -14.46 -0.82 3.54
C ASP A 453 -13.89 -2.23 3.76
N PRO A 454 -13.38 -2.89 2.71
CA PRO A 454 -12.99 -4.30 2.77
C PRO A 454 -11.64 -4.51 3.46
N HIS A 455 -10.93 -3.43 3.81
CA HIS A 455 -9.58 -3.53 4.34
C HIS A 455 -9.58 -4.09 5.76
N PRO A 456 -8.50 -4.77 6.17
CA PRO A 456 -8.35 -5.22 7.54
C PRO A 456 -8.35 -4.03 8.49
N ASN A 457 -8.94 -4.21 9.65
CA ASN A 457 -8.80 -3.26 10.75
C ASN A 457 -7.50 -3.57 11.54
N PRO A 458 -7.19 -2.86 12.64
CA PRO A 458 -5.99 -3.14 13.45
C PRO A 458 -5.86 -4.61 13.90
N ASP A 459 -6.97 -5.27 14.26
CA ASP A 459 -6.96 -6.68 14.67
C ASP A 459 -6.71 -7.61 13.49
N GLY A 460 -7.26 -7.28 12.31
CA GLY A 460 -6.98 -7.95 11.05
C GLY A 460 -5.50 -7.87 10.66
N HIS A 461 -4.88 -6.68 10.71
CA HIS A 461 -3.44 -6.55 10.48
C HIS A 461 -2.60 -7.31 11.50
N ALA A 462 -2.99 -7.29 12.77
CA ALA A 462 -2.32 -8.07 13.81
C ALA A 462 -2.41 -9.58 13.53
N LEU A 463 -3.54 -10.08 13.02
CA LEU A 463 -3.69 -11.47 12.60
C LEU A 463 -2.79 -11.82 11.42
N ILE A 464 -2.78 -11.00 10.36
CA ILE A 464 -1.90 -11.20 9.19
C ILE A 464 -0.44 -11.26 9.65
N GLY A 465 -0.02 -10.30 10.49
CA GLY A 465 1.34 -10.27 11.05
C GLY A 465 1.70 -11.54 11.83
N ARG A 466 0.78 -12.04 12.67
CA ARG A 466 0.99 -13.31 13.40
C ARG A 466 1.17 -14.51 12.48
N LEU A 467 0.33 -14.63 11.45
CA LEU A 467 0.38 -15.76 10.52
C LEU A 467 1.66 -15.72 9.67
N MET A 468 2.02 -14.53 9.17
CA MET A 468 3.27 -14.32 8.44
C MET A 468 4.48 -14.65 9.30
N ASN A 469 4.51 -14.14 10.54
CA ASN A 469 5.60 -14.40 11.48
C ASN A 469 5.71 -15.88 11.85
N ALA A 470 4.60 -16.58 12.04
CA ALA A 470 4.62 -18.02 12.31
C ALA A 470 5.27 -18.80 11.15
N GLN A 471 4.95 -18.42 9.90
CA GLN A 471 5.56 -19.05 8.73
C GLN A 471 7.05 -18.69 8.62
N ILE A 472 7.42 -17.42 8.79
CA ILE A 472 8.81 -16.94 8.77
C ILE A 472 9.66 -17.62 9.85
N ASP A 473 9.14 -17.74 11.07
CA ASP A 473 9.79 -18.41 12.18
C ASP A 473 10.07 -19.89 11.84
N ALA A 474 9.12 -20.56 11.18
CA ALA A 474 9.21 -21.98 10.84
C ALA A 474 10.22 -22.26 9.72
N THR A 475 10.40 -21.34 8.76
CA THR A 475 11.14 -21.61 7.52
C THR A 475 12.43 -20.81 7.40
N PHE A 476 12.40 -19.51 7.66
CA PHE A 476 13.60 -18.66 7.54
C PHE A 476 14.43 -18.65 8.82
N MET A 477 13.78 -18.65 9.99
CA MET A 477 14.51 -18.58 11.27
C MET A 477 15.04 -19.92 11.79
N SER A 478 14.58 -21.05 11.24
CA SER A 478 15.01 -22.40 11.64
C SER A 478 16.25 -22.88 10.89
N GLU A 479 16.54 -22.30 9.71
CA GLU A 479 17.66 -22.68 8.84
C GLU A 479 18.95 -21.88 9.11
N GLN A 480 18.85 -20.73 9.78
CA GLN A 480 19.99 -19.90 10.15
C GLN A 480 20.53 -20.33 11.53
N PRO A 481 21.79 -20.78 11.66
CA PRO A 481 22.34 -21.17 12.95
C PRO A 481 22.19 -20.00 13.93
N ASN A 482 21.71 -20.29 15.15
CA ASN A 482 21.89 -19.39 16.28
C ASN A 482 23.35 -18.94 16.25
N SER A 483 23.61 -17.66 15.96
CA SER A 483 24.95 -17.09 15.88
C SER A 483 25.58 -17.05 17.27
N GLY A 484 25.95 -18.23 17.78
CA GLY A 484 26.73 -18.41 19.01
C GLY A 484 28.13 -17.77 18.92
N TRP A 485 28.54 -17.38 17.72
CA TRP A 485 29.78 -16.65 17.47
C TRP A 485 29.69 -15.17 17.90
N ALA A 486 28.49 -14.56 17.86
CA ALA A 486 28.26 -13.19 18.30
C ALA A 486 28.33 -13.07 19.84
N SER A 487 27.88 -14.09 20.58
CA SER A 487 28.01 -14.13 22.04
C SER A 487 29.46 -14.18 22.53
N ASP A 488 30.35 -14.82 21.79
CA ASP A 488 31.76 -14.95 22.16
C ASP A 488 32.55 -13.65 21.92
N LEU A 489 32.18 -12.84 20.92
CA LEU A 489 32.77 -11.50 20.71
C LEU A 489 32.14 -10.42 21.63
N LEU A 490 30.84 -10.51 21.94
CA LEU A 490 30.17 -9.64 22.93
C LEU A 490 30.72 -9.84 24.35
N ALA A 491 31.25 -11.02 24.65
CA ALA A 491 31.94 -11.29 25.90
C ALA A 491 33.32 -10.60 25.99
N MET A 492 33.93 -10.23 24.86
CA MET A 492 35.25 -9.59 24.80
C MET A 492 35.20 -8.05 24.90
N THR A 493 34.02 -7.42 24.82
CA THR A 493 33.87 -5.96 24.78
C THR A 493 33.04 -5.35 25.91
N ARG A 494 32.60 -6.14 26.91
CA ARG A 494 31.94 -5.58 28.10
C ARG A 494 32.96 -5.24 29.18
N GLU A 495 33.06 -3.95 29.53
CA GLU A 495 33.54 -3.57 30.86
C GLU A 495 32.63 -4.19 31.94
N PRO A 496 33.20 -4.59 33.10
CA PRO A 496 32.46 -5.28 34.14
C PRO A 496 31.41 -4.36 34.78
N ALA A 497 30.14 -4.76 34.63
CA ALA A 497 28.99 -4.13 35.27
C ALA A 497 28.96 -4.46 36.78
N ASP A 498 29.87 -3.88 37.54
CA ASP A 498 29.76 -3.77 38.99
C ASP A 498 29.90 -2.29 39.38
N LYS A 499 28.75 -1.59 39.36
CA LYS A 499 28.40 -0.42 40.21
C LYS A 499 27.22 0.36 39.59
N VAL A 500 25.99 -0.11 39.78
CA VAL A 500 24.85 0.73 40.20
C VAL A 500 23.83 -0.22 40.84
N LYS A 501 23.99 -0.46 42.16
CA LYS A 501 22.86 -0.84 43.01
C LYS A 501 22.21 0.45 43.50
N ASP A 502 20.90 0.35 43.74
CA ASP A 502 20.04 1.30 44.44
C ASP A 502 19.33 2.38 43.61
N ALA A 503 18.18 1.99 43.03
CA ALA A 503 16.99 2.83 43.07
C ALA A 503 15.72 1.96 43.01
N ARG A 504 14.95 1.98 44.10
CA ARG A 504 13.64 1.33 44.27
C ARG A 504 12.60 2.07 43.42
N PRO A 505 11.62 1.39 42.78
CA PRO A 505 10.58 2.07 42.02
C PRO A 505 9.51 2.68 42.95
N PRO A 506 8.99 3.89 42.68
CA PRO A 506 7.80 4.36 43.34
C PRO A 506 6.57 3.73 42.67
N THR A 507 5.79 3.03 43.48
CA THR A 507 4.39 2.67 43.21
C THR A 507 3.55 3.94 43.07
N SER A 508 2.74 4.04 42.02
CA SER A 508 1.51 4.83 42.10
C SER A 508 0.41 4.23 41.24
N ASN A 509 -0.67 3.89 41.92
CA ASN A 509 -1.99 3.60 41.37
C ASN A 509 -2.56 4.90 40.79
N GLY A 510 -2.90 4.90 39.51
CA GLY A 510 -3.64 5.97 38.86
C GLY A 510 -4.84 5.40 38.10
N LYS A 511 -6.02 5.44 38.73
CA LYS A 511 -7.32 5.24 38.09
C LYS A 511 -7.46 6.20 36.90
N LEU A 512 -7.72 5.69 35.70
CA LEU A 512 -8.29 6.51 34.63
C LEU A 512 -9.77 6.77 34.95
N THR A 513 -10.07 8.03 35.26
CA THR A 513 -11.43 8.56 35.33
C THR A 513 -11.96 8.80 33.92
N ALA A 514 -13.12 8.24 33.64
CA ALA A 514 -13.97 8.60 32.51
C ALA A 514 -14.31 10.10 32.58
N ALA A 515 -14.15 10.81 31.46
CA ALA A 515 -14.69 12.14 31.26
C ALA A 515 -15.83 12.06 30.24
N THR A 516 -17.04 12.02 30.77
CA THR A 516 -18.28 12.33 30.07
C THR A 516 -18.33 13.83 29.78
N GLY A 517 -18.63 14.18 28.53
CA GLY A 517 -18.82 15.55 28.08
C GLY A 517 -19.87 15.53 26.98
N ASP A 518 -21.12 15.59 27.42
CA ASP A 518 -22.31 15.40 26.64
C ASP A 518 -23.00 16.77 26.38
N GLN A 519 -23.86 16.80 25.36
CA GLN A 519 -24.92 17.80 25.04
C GLN A 519 -24.58 18.91 24.01
N PRO A 520 -25.58 19.41 23.25
CA PRO A 520 -26.08 18.77 22.02
C PRO A 520 -26.28 19.78 20.87
N LEU A 521 -26.36 19.32 19.62
CA LEU A 521 -26.98 20.12 18.55
C LEU A 521 -27.78 19.21 17.63
N ALA A 522 -29.04 19.59 17.46
CA ALA A 522 -30.14 18.77 17.01
C ALA A 522 -30.31 18.72 15.47
N LEU A 523 -30.82 17.57 15.03
CA LEU A 523 -31.67 17.30 13.86
C LEU A 523 -31.17 17.72 12.46
N THR A 524 -30.86 16.74 11.60
CA THR A 524 -31.80 16.23 10.56
C THR A 524 -31.35 14.85 10.07
N ALA A 525 -32.33 13.96 9.90
CA ALA A 525 -32.19 12.54 9.57
C ALA A 525 -31.69 12.26 8.13
N SER A 526 -30.92 11.18 7.95
CA SER A 526 -30.56 10.58 6.65
C SER A 526 -30.59 9.03 6.77
N VAL A 527 -31.26 8.17 5.96
CA VAL A 527 -31.69 8.13 4.53
C VAL A 527 -30.70 7.33 3.67
N ALA A 528 -30.92 6.02 3.47
CA ALA A 528 -30.36 5.16 2.41
C ALA A 528 -30.83 3.71 2.66
N ALA A 529 -30.91 2.83 1.64
CA ALA A 529 -30.58 1.39 1.82
C ALA A 529 -31.17 0.34 0.83
N VAL A 530 -31.59 0.59 -0.43
CA VAL A 530 -31.63 -0.57 -1.38
C VAL A 530 -30.89 -0.28 -2.66
N ALA A 531 -31.44 0.61 -3.49
CA ALA A 531 -30.68 1.17 -4.60
C ALA A 531 -29.48 1.94 -4.04
N ALA A 532 -29.66 2.79 -3.01
CA ALA A 532 -28.58 3.47 -2.30
C ALA A 532 -27.65 2.55 -1.50
N LEU A 533 -27.98 1.29 -1.24
CA LEU A 533 -27.08 0.37 -0.50
C LEU A 533 -26.12 -0.29 -1.46
N ALA A 534 -26.65 -0.86 -2.54
CA ALA A 534 -25.86 -1.26 -3.69
C ALA A 534 -25.10 -0.05 -4.26
N LEU A 535 -25.70 1.15 -4.32
CA LEU A 535 -25.06 2.39 -4.75
C LEU A 535 -24.14 3.07 -3.75
N ALA A 536 -24.26 2.84 -2.44
CA ALA A 536 -23.27 3.30 -1.44
C ALA A 536 -22.16 2.26 -1.29
N LEU A 537 -22.45 0.97 -1.53
CA LEU A 537 -21.42 -0.05 -1.73
C LEU A 537 -20.58 0.39 -2.92
N VAL A 538 -21.26 0.68 -4.02
CA VAL A 538 -20.71 1.20 -5.27
C VAL A 538 -20.08 2.57 -5.14
N SER A 539 -20.68 3.58 -4.53
CA SER A 539 -20.12 4.94 -4.46
C SER A 539 -19.16 5.12 -3.30
N GLY A 540 -19.26 4.32 -2.23
CA GLY A 540 -18.24 4.23 -1.19
C GLY A 540 -17.01 3.48 -1.71
N LEU A 541 -17.22 2.35 -2.39
CA LEU A 541 -16.14 1.62 -3.06
C LEU A 541 -15.60 2.43 -4.22
N ARG A 542 -16.41 3.06 -5.08
CA ARG A 542 -16.01 3.91 -6.23
C ARG A 542 -15.57 5.31 -5.85
N ALA A 543 -15.94 5.91 -4.73
CA ALA A 543 -15.33 7.17 -4.29
C ALA A 543 -13.97 6.91 -3.63
N LYS A 544 -13.83 5.81 -2.87
CA LYS A 544 -12.51 5.34 -2.44
C LYS A 544 -11.68 4.87 -3.64
N PHE A 545 -12.26 4.14 -4.60
CA PHE A 545 -11.62 3.73 -5.85
C PHE A 545 -11.39 4.88 -6.81
N ASP A 546 -12.21 5.93 -6.87
CA ASP A 546 -12.00 7.13 -7.69
C ASP A 546 -11.02 8.09 -7.02
N LEU A 547 -10.91 8.08 -5.69
CA LEU A 547 -9.73 8.62 -5.02
C LEU A 547 -8.49 7.84 -5.50
N LEU A 548 -8.57 6.50 -5.55
CA LEU A 548 -7.51 5.60 -6.02
C LEU A 548 -7.31 5.55 -7.56
N SER A 549 -8.27 6.01 -8.39
CA SER A 549 -8.30 5.87 -9.87
C SER A 549 -8.28 7.22 -10.59
N ARG A 550 -8.66 8.33 -9.94
CA ARG A 550 -8.19 9.67 -10.34
C ARG A 550 -6.65 9.77 -10.22
N HIS A 551 -6.01 8.85 -9.49
CA HIS A 551 -4.56 8.58 -9.54
C HIS A 551 -4.09 7.84 -10.82
N LEU A 552 -4.99 7.48 -11.73
CA LEU A 552 -4.67 6.75 -12.99
C LEU A 552 -5.23 7.44 -14.25
N GLY A 553 -6.21 8.35 -14.11
CA GLY A 553 -6.95 8.98 -15.22
C GLY A 553 -6.24 10.12 -15.98
N GLY A 554 -5.09 10.63 -15.51
CA GLY A 554 -4.31 11.64 -16.23
C GLY A 554 -3.72 11.16 -17.57
N GLN A 555 -3.82 9.86 -17.87
CA GLN A 555 -3.25 9.22 -19.07
C GLN A 555 -4.24 8.99 -20.22
N ARG A 556 -5.49 9.44 -20.14
CA ARG A 556 -6.43 9.38 -21.28
C ARG A 556 -7.01 10.74 -21.61
N GLY A 557 -6.24 11.54 -22.34
CA GLY A 557 -6.78 12.75 -22.98
C GLY A 557 -5.76 13.83 -23.28
N ARG A 558 -4.80 13.53 -24.16
CA ARG A 558 -4.18 14.46 -25.14
C ARG A 558 -3.08 13.68 -25.87
N HIS A 559 -3.46 13.11 -27.01
CA HIS A 559 -2.55 12.73 -28.08
C HIS A 559 -2.11 13.97 -28.85
#